data_AF-A0A839JSB6-F1
#
_entry.id   AF-A0A839JSB6-F1
#
_cell.length_a   1.000
_cell.length_b   1.000
_cell.length_c   1.000
_cell.angle_alpha   90.00
_cell.angle_beta   90.00
_cell.angle_gamma   90.00
#
_symmetry.space_group_name_H-M   'P 1'
#
loop_
_entity.id
_entity.type
_entity.pdbx_description
1 polymer ?
#
loop_
_entity_poly.entity_id
_entity_poly.type
_entity_poly.pdbx_seq_one_letter_code
_entity_poly.pdbx_strand_id
1 'polypeptide(L)'
;MSDILLGILYVVILVLLLIVMGVHPQASSHSKFELQRRARRGDQDAQHLLKRHALMRDIFSLQRVIAAVLLVTLSVIGVELFHWLLGIIISLAIALEAGALARISLWQQYSQRLYERYEGRILVLIEKFPTLFAMIRSVAPMPNDGYDIESKEELVAMVEQAGEALSRDEKKMVIGVLSFDAVPVKEVMTPRSVIDTVDQDEVLGPLVLDALHRPGIAAFR
;
A
#
# COMPACT_ATOMS: atom_id res chain seq x y z
N MET A 1 43.92 3.69 -26.37
CA MET A 1 42.55 3.95 -26.87
C MET A 1 41.52 3.04 -26.21
N SER A 2 41.84 1.75 -26.01
CA SER A 2 41.02 0.80 -25.22
C SER A 2 40.63 1.34 -23.85
N ASP A 3 41.57 1.88 -23.10
CA ASP A 3 41.36 2.22 -21.69
C ASP A 3 40.50 3.48 -21.52
N ILE A 4 40.61 4.42 -22.47
CA ILE A 4 39.75 5.60 -22.53
C ILE A 4 38.31 5.18 -22.85
N LEU A 5 38.13 4.22 -23.76
CA LEU A 5 36.81 3.72 -24.15
C LEU A 5 36.18 2.90 -23.00
N LEU A 6 36.96 2.09 -22.30
CA LEU A 6 36.57 1.39 -21.07
C LEU A 6 36.20 2.38 -19.95
N GLY A 7 36.97 3.45 -19.79
CA GLY A 7 36.67 4.51 -18.82
C GLY A 7 35.35 5.23 -19.12
N ILE A 8 35.09 5.55 -20.39
CA ILE A 8 33.80 6.13 -20.81
C ILE A 8 32.66 5.14 -20.53
N LEU A 9 32.84 3.87 -20.88
CA LEU A 9 31.85 2.82 -20.63
C LEU A 9 31.56 2.66 -19.14
N TYR A 10 32.59 2.70 -18.30
CA TYR A 10 32.48 2.63 -16.84
C TYR A 10 31.60 3.75 -16.29
N VAL A 11 31.84 5.00 -16.73
CA VAL A 11 31.04 6.16 -16.31
C VAL A 11 29.60 6.03 -16.80
N VAL A 12 29.37 5.56 -18.02
CA VAL A 12 28.01 5.35 -18.56
C VAL A 12 27.25 4.30 -17.73
N ILE A 13 27.89 3.18 -17.39
CA ILE A 13 27.29 2.13 -16.56
C ILE A 13 27.01 2.64 -15.14
N LEU A 14 27.91 3.44 -14.56
CA LEU A 14 27.71 4.08 -13.26
C LEU A 14 26.46 4.98 -13.28
N VAL A 15 26.33 5.82 -14.30
CA VAL A 15 25.16 6.71 -14.46
C VAL A 15 23.88 5.88 -14.62
N LEU A 16 23.90 4.82 -15.42
CA LEU A 16 22.76 3.91 -15.57
C LEU A 16 22.37 3.25 -14.24
N LEU A 17 23.36 2.81 -13.45
CA LEU A 17 23.11 2.22 -12.13
C LEU A 17 22.42 3.23 -11.20
N LEU A 18 22.91 4.47 -11.14
CA LEU A 18 22.30 5.53 -10.34
C LEU A 18 20.87 5.85 -10.80
N ILE A 19 20.62 5.87 -12.12
CA ILE A 19 19.28 6.07 -12.67
C ILE A 19 18.35 4.96 -12.19
N VAL A 20 18.74 3.69 -12.38
CA VAL A 20 17.94 2.52 -12.00
C VAL A 20 17.68 2.50 -10.49
N MET A 21 18.68 2.77 -9.67
CA MET A 21 18.51 2.81 -8.21
C MET A 21 17.68 4.01 -7.72
N GLY A 22 17.67 5.12 -8.46
CA GLY A 22 16.88 6.32 -8.13
C GLY A 22 15.40 6.21 -8.48
N VAL A 23 14.98 5.19 -9.24
CA VAL A 23 13.56 4.95 -9.53
C VAL A 23 12.87 4.47 -8.24
N HIS A 24 11.87 5.20 -7.80
CA HIS A 24 10.94 4.77 -6.77
C HIS A 24 9.56 4.62 -7.41
N PRO A 25 9.17 3.41 -7.85
CA PRO A 25 7.81 3.15 -8.30
C PRO A 25 6.86 3.50 -7.15
N GLN A 26 6.21 4.65 -7.23
CA GLN A 26 5.25 5.05 -6.21
C GLN A 26 4.04 4.10 -6.30
N ALA A 27 3.78 3.38 -5.21
CA ALA A 27 2.47 2.79 -4.97
C ALA A 27 1.45 3.92 -5.09
N SER A 28 0.35 3.70 -5.83
CA SER A 28 -0.66 4.74 -5.99
C SER A 28 -1.13 5.23 -4.63
N SER A 29 -1.51 6.50 -4.53
CA SER A 29 -2.05 7.15 -3.33
C SER A 29 -3.39 6.58 -2.84
N HIS A 30 -3.78 5.42 -3.36
CA HIS A 30 -5.03 4.73 -3.09
C HIS A 30 -4.75 3.32 -2.60
N SER A 31 -5.29 2.99 -1.44
CA SER A 31 -5.28 1.64 -0.90
C SER A 31 -5.82 0.65 -1.93
N LYS A 32 -5.23 -0.54 -1.92
CA LYS A 32 -5.67 -1.69 -2.72
C LYS A 32 -7.18 -1.96 -2.56
N PHE A 33 -7.74 -1.73 -1.38
CA PHE A 33 -9.18 -1.91 -1.13
C PHE A 33 -10.03 -0.91 -1.93
N GLU A 34 -9.70 0.38 -1.88
CA GLU A 34 -10.40 1.44 -2.62
C GLU A 34 -10.27 1.24 -4.12
N LEU A 35 -9.07 0.89 -4.61
CA LEU A 35 -8.86 0.56 -6.00
C LEU A 35 -9.72 -0.62 -6.45
N GLN A 36 -9.82 -1.68 -5.64
CA GLN A 36 -10.66 -2.83 -5.93
C GLN A 36 -12.15 -2.49 -5.94
N ARG A 37 -12.59 -1.59 -5.05
CA ARG A 37 -13.97 -1.08 -5.01
C ARG A 37 -14.31 -0.26 -6.25
N ARG A 38 -13.45 0.69 -6.64
CA ARG A 38 -13.65 1.56 -7.81
C ARG A 38 -13.61 0.76 -9.12
N ALA A 39 -12.68 -0.19 -9.25
CA ALA A 39 -12.61 -1.09 -10.40
C ALA A 39 -13.88 -1.94 -10.57
N ARG A 40 -14.47 -2.43 -9.47
CA ARG A 40 -15.76 -3.15 -9.49
C ARG A 40 -16.94 -2.26 -9.89
N ARG A 41 -16.84 -0.95 -9.68
CA ARG A 41 -17.83 0.05 -10.13
C ARG A 41 -17.66 0.47 -11.61
N GLY A 42 -16.70 -0.12 -12.32
CA GLY A 42 -16.48 0.13 -13.76
C GLY A 42 -15.53 1.28 -14.08
N ASP A 43 -14.82 1.82 -13.09
CA ASP A 43 -13.81 2.86 -13.29
C ASP A 43 -12.57 2.25 -13.99
N GLN A 44 -12.31 2.67 -15.22
CA GLN A 44 -11.20 2.17 -16.05
C GLN A 44 -9.84 2.57 -15.47
N ASP A 45 -9.75 3.76 -14.87
CA ASP A 45 -8.50 4.24 -14.27
C ASP A 45 -8.14 3.40 -13.04
N ALA A 46 -9.14 3.05 -12.21
CA ALA A 46 -8.95 2.16 -11.08
C ALA A 46 -8.50 0.74 -11.49
N GLN A 47 -8.96 0.23 -12.64
CA GLN A 47 -8.50 -1.05 -13.18
C GLN A 47 -7.04 -1.00 -13.64
N HIS A 48 -6.62 0.09 -14.29
CA HIS A 48 -5.23 0.29 -14.67
C HIS A 48 -4.32 0.42 -13.44
N LEU A 49 -4.76 1.14 -12.41
CA LEU A 49 -4.03 1.29 -11.15
C LEU A 49 -3.93 -0.03 -10.36
N LEU A 50 -4.96 -0.88 -10.37
CA LEU A 50 -4.88 -2.24 -9.80
C LEU A 50 -3.87 -3.12 -10.52
N LYS A 51 -3.85 -3.09 -11.86
CA LYS A 51 -2.87 -3.85 -12.65
C LYS A 51 -1.45 -3.38 -12.34
N ARG A 52 -1.25 -2.06 -12.23
CA ARG A 52 0.03 -1.46 -11.80
C ARG A 52 0.45 -1.96 -10.41
N HIS A 53 -0.48 -1.98 -9.47
CA HIS A 53 -0.24 -2.52 -8.12
C HIS A 53 0.13 -4.01 -8.13
N ALA A 54 -0.54 -4.84 -8.93
CA ALA A 54 -0.25 -6.27 -9.03
C ALA A 54 1.14 -6.56 -9.62
N LEU A 55 1.59 -5.72 -10.56
CA LEU A 55 2.89 -5.84 -11.23
C LEU A 55 4.01 -5.11 -10.48
N MET A 56 3.70 -4.41 -9.39
CA MET A 56 4.66 -3.62 -8.64
C MET A 56 5.83 -4.45 -8.12
N ARG A 57 5.55 -5.67 -7.62
CA ARG A 57 6.58 -6.62 -7.20
C ARG A 57 7.51 -7.01 -8.35
N ASP A 58 6.95 -7.20 -9.55
CA ASP A 58 7.71 -7.60 -10.72
C ASP A 58 8.60 -6.43 -11.21
N ILE A 59 8.13 -5.18 -11.08
CA ILE A 59 8.91 -3.96 -11.34
C ILE A 59 10.08 -3.82 -10.36
N PHE A 60 9.85 -3.98 -9.05
CA PHE A 60 10.93 -3.92 -8.06
C PHE A 60 11.95 -5.06 -8.23
N SER A 61 11.48 -6.27 -8.52
CA SER A 61 12.36 -7.41 -8.83
C SER A 61 13.24 -7.12 -10.05
N LEU A 62 12.65 -6.58 -11.12
CA LEU A 62 13.38 -6.21 -12.33
C LEU A 62 14.44 -5.15 -12.04
N GLN A 63 14.07 -4.10 -11.30
CA GLN A 63 15.00 -3.04 -10.89
C GLN A 63 16.20 -3.61 -10.13
N ARG A 64 15.97 -4.51 -9.16
CA ARG A 64 17.04 -5.14 -8.37
C ARG A 64 17.95 -6.03 -9.21
N VAL A 65 17.37 -6.81 -10.13
CA VAL A 65 18.16 -7.67 -11.04
C VAL A 65 19.02 -6.82 -11.96
N ILE A 66 18.46 -5.77 -12.57
CA ILE A 66 19.21 -4.85 -13.43
C ILE A 66 20.32 -4.16 -12.63
N ALA A 67 20.02 -3.65 -11.43
CA ALA A 67 21.03 -3.02 -10.57
C ALA A 67 22.17 -3.99 -10.22
N ALA A 68 21.86 -5.24 -9.89
CA ALA A 68 22.86 -6.26 -9.60
C ALA A 68 23.75 -6.57 -10.82
N VAL A 69 23.16 -6.72 -12.00
CA VAL A 69 23.90 -6.96 -13.25
C VAL A 69 24.81 -5.77 -13.59
N LEU A 70 24.31 -4.54 -13.46
CA LEU A 70 25.11 -3.33 -13.69
C LEU A 70 26.28 -3.24 -12.70
N LEU A 71 26.05 -3.55 -11.43
CA LEU A 71 27.09 -3.53 -10.40
C LEU A 71 28.18 -4.58 -10.63
N VAL A 72 27.79 -5.81 -10.99
CA VAL A 72 28.76 -6.86 -11.37
C VAL A 72 29.58 -6.42 -12.58
N THR A 73 28.93 -5.88 -13.61
CA THR A 73 29.61 -5.39 -14.82
C THR A 73 30.60 -4.27 -14.48
N LEU A 74 30.19 -3.35 -13.61
CA LEU A 74 31.01 -2.23 -13.16
C LEU A 74 32.21 -2.72 -12.32
N SER A 75 32.03 -3.77 -11.52
CA SER A 75 33.13 -4.41 -10.78
C SER A 75 34.17 -5.03 -11.71
N VAL A 76 33.73 -5.76 -12.75
CA VAL A 76 34.64 -6.36 -13.75
C VAL A 76 35.45 -5.29 -14.48
N ILE A 77 34.80 -4.25 -14.99
CA ILE A 77 35.47 -3.14 -15.70
C ILE A 77 36.38 -2.37 -14.74
N GLY A 78 35.96 -2.19 -13.47
CA GLY A 78 36.77 -1.52 -12.45
C GLY A 78 38.07 -2.25 -12.14
N VAL A 79 38.05 -3.59 -12.08
CA VAL A 79 39.25 -4.41 -11.90
C VAL A 79 40.22 -4.27 -13.07
N GLU A 80 39.70 -4.20 -14.30
CA GLU A 80 40.51 -4.00 -15.51
C GLU A 80 41.14 -2.60 -15.57
N LEU A 81 40.40 -1.55 -15.20
CA LEU A 81 40.87 -0.16 -15.25
C LEU A 81 41.81 0.22 -14.10
N PHE A 82 41.52 -0.22 -12.88
CA PHE A 82 42.20 0.26 -11.67
C PHE A 82 43.12 -0.78 -11.02
N HIS A 83 43.29 -1.95 -11.64
CA HIS A 83 43.92 -3.14 -11.07
C HIS A 83 43.09 -3.74 -9.92
N TRP A 84 43.33 -5.03 -9.62
CA TRP A 84 42.46 -5.84 -8.75
C TRP A 84 42.17 -5.23 -7.38
N LEU A 85 43.16 -4.64 -6.71
CA LEU A 85 43.00 -4.11 -5.35
C LEU A 85 42.10 -2.86 -5.35
N LEU A 86 42.43 -1.84 -6.15
CA LEU A 86 41.66 -0.60 -6.21
C LEU A 86 40.29 -0.82 -6.86
N GLY A 87 40.21 -1.67 -7.88
CA GLY A 87 38.94 -2.01 -8.53
C GLY A 87 37.93 -2.63 -7.56
N ILE A 88 38.39 -3.56 -6.71
CA ILE A 88 37.53 -4.15 -5.66
C ILE A 88 37.11 -3.09 -4.66
N ILE A 89 38.04 -2.28 -4.14
CA ILE A 89 37.74 -1.24 -3.14
C ILE A 89 36.72 -0.23 -3.69
N ILE A 90 36.92 0.25 -4.91
CA ILE A 90 36.01 1.20 -5.57
C ILE A 90 34.64 0.56 -5.80
N SER A 91 34.59 -0.69 -6.27
CA SER A 91 33.31 -1.38 -6.49
C SER A 91 32.54 -1.60 -5.20
N LEU A 92 33.24 -1.91 -4.10
CA LEU A 92 32.65 -2.04 -2.77
C LEU A 92 32.11 -0.69 -2.26
N ALA A 93 32.89 0.38 -2.42
CA ALA A 93 32.44 1.72 -2.05
C ALA A 93 31.18 2.11 -2.84
N ILE A 94 31.15 1.85 -4.15
CA ILE A 94 29.96 2.11 -4.98
C ILE A 94 28.78 1.24 -4.55
N ALA A 95 28.98 -0.04 -4.23
CA ALA A 95 27.90 -0.92 -3.78
C ALA A 95 27.23 -0.42 -2.49
N LEU A 96 28.01 0.17 -1.58
CA LEU A 96 27.51 0.73 -0.32
C LEU A 96 26.87 2.12 -0.51
N GLU A 97 27.50 2.98 -1.30
CA GLU A 97 27.12 4.39 -1.44
C GLU A 97 26.11 4.66 -2.55
N ALA A 98 26.01 3.82 -3.59
CA ALA A 98 25.09 4.04 -4.70
C ALA A 98 23.63 4.12 -4.23
N GLY A 99 23.26 3.35 -3.21
CA GLY A 99 21.95 3.44 -2.59
C GLY A 99 21.69 4.77 -1.87
N ALA A 100 22.73 5.41 -1.33
CA ALA A 100 22.63 6.73 -0.72
C ALA A 100 22.60 7.86 -1.77
N LEU A 101 23.47 7.77 -2.78
CA LEU A 101 23.54 8.72 -3.88
C LEU A 101 22.26 8.74 -4.73
N ALA A 102 21.64 7.58 -4.91
CA ALA A 102 20.36 7.45 -5.60
C ALA A 102 19.18 8.13 -4.86
N ARG A 103 19.29 8.37 -3.55
CA ARG A 103 18.24 9.03 -2.73
C ARG A 103 18.26 10.56 -2.83
N ILE A 104 19.20 11.15 -3.56
CA ILE A 104 19.25 12.60 -3.76
C ILE A 104 18.09 13.01 -4.68
N SER A 105 17.31 14.02 -4.28
CA SER A 105 16.06 14.43 -4.94
C SER A 105 16.20 14.75 -6.43
N LEU A 106 17.36 15.26 -6.87
CA LEU A 106 17.66 15.55 -8.28
C LEU A 106 17.69 14.26 -9.13
N TRP A 107 18.37 13.23 -8.64
CA TRP A 107 18.46 11.95 -9.32
C TRP A 107 17.11 11.24 -9.31
N GLN A 108 16.41 11.27 -8.18
CA GLN A 108 15.06 10.69 -8.07
C GLN A 108 14.07 11.31 -9.05
N GLN A 109 14.01 12.65 -9.17
CA GLN A 109 13.11 13.30 -10.12
C GLN A 109 13.41 12.94 -11.58
N TYR A 110 14.70 12.88 -11.94
CA TYR A 110 15.10 12.51 -13.30
C TYR A 110 14.79 11.04 -13.61
N SER A 111 15.16 10.14 -12.70
CA SER A 111 14.87 8.71 -12.80
C SER A 111 13.38 8.46 -12.89
N GLN A 112 12.57 9.17 -12.09
CA GLN A 112 11.12 9.02 -12.07
C GLN A 112 10.48 9.47 -13.39
N ARG A 113 10.90 10.62 -13.95
CA ARG A 113 10.42 11.07 -15.28
C ARG A 113 10.76 10.09 -16.39
N LEU A 114 11.96 9.50 -16.34
CA LEU A 114 12.38 8.50 -17.31
C LEU A 114 11.54 7.22 -17.17
N TYR A 115 11.31 6.77 -15.94
CA TYR A 115 10.45 5.64 -15.65
C TYR A 115 9.02 5.87 -16.18
N GLU A 116 8.38 6.98 -15.85
CA GLU A 116 7.01 7.30 -16.31
C GLU A 116 6.89 7.30 -17.84
N ARG A 117 7.93 7.79 -18.54
CA ARG A 117 7.97 7.77 -20.00
C ARG A 117 8.02 6.36 -20.61
N TYR A 118 8.67 5.43 -19.92
CA TYR A 118 8.85 4.05 -20.39
C TYR A 118 7.97 3.03 -19.69
N GLU A 119 7.21 3.43 -18.67
CA GLU A 119 6.39 2.56 -17.82
C GLU A 119 5.50 1.64 -18.66
N GLY A 120 4.77 2.19 -19.64
CA GLY A 120 3.91 1.41 -20.51
C GLY A 120 4.65 0.28 -21.25
N ARG A 121 5.91 0.50 -21.67
CA ARG A 121 6.71 -0.55 -22.33
C ARG A 121 7.20 -1.59 -21.33
N ILE A 122 7.56 -1.16 -20.12
CA ILE A 122 7.99 -2.06 -19.04
C ILE A 122 6.84 -3.00 -18.68
N LEU A 123 5.62 -2.46 -18.52
CA LEU A 123 4.42 -3.24 -18.23
C LEU A 123 4.12 -4.28 -19.31
N VAL A 124 4.14 -3.88 -20.59
CA VAL A 124 3.93 -4.80 -21.72
C VAL A 124 4.99 -5.90 -21.76
N LEU A 125 6.25 -5.59 -21.41
CA LEU A 125 7.32 -6.58 -21.35
C LEU A 125 7.09 -7.59 -20.22
N ILE A 126 6.63 -7.12 -19.05
CA ILE A 126 6.29 -7.98 -17.91
C ILE A 126 5.14 -8.91 -18.27
N GLU A 127 4.09 -8.38 -18.91
CA GLU A 127 2.94 -9.17 -19.35
C GLU A 127 3.31 -10.20 -20.43
N LYS A 128 4.27 -9.88 -21.31
CA LYS A 128 4.71 -10.77 -22.40
C LYS A 128 5.53 -11.97 -21.90
N PHE A 129 6.25 -11.85 -20.78
CA PHE A 129 7.17 -12.88 -20.29
C PHE A 129 6.94 -13.28 -18.82
N PRO A 130 5.72 -13.70 -18.43
CA PRO A 130 5.36 -13.91 -17.03
C PRO A 130 6.21 -14.98 -16.33
N THR A 131 6.70 -15.99 -17.04
CA THR A 131 7.54 -17.07 -16.51
C THR A 131 8.92 -16.58 -16.06
N LEU A 132 9.52 -15.64 -16.77
CA LEU A 132 10.80 -15.03 -16.40
C LEU A 132 10.65 -14.17 -15.14
N PHE A 133 9.59 -13.36 -15.08
CA PHE A 133 9.31 -12.50 -13.94
C PHE A 133 8.94 -13.30 -12.68
N ALA A 134 8.26 -14.45 -12.83
CA ALA A 134 7.97 -15.36 -11.72
C ALA A 134 9.24 -15.89 -11.03
N MET A 135 10.33 -16.11 -11.78
CA MET A 135 11.59 -16.63 -11.25
C MET A 135 12.36 -15.59 -10.40
N ILE A 136 12.30 -14.32 -10.78
CA ILE A 136 13.00 -13.22 -10.08
C ILE A 136 12.16 -12.55 -8.98
N ARG A 137 10.89 -12.97 -8.85
CA ARG A 137 9.90 -12.42 -7.92
C ARG A 137 10.28 -12.56 -6.44
N SER A 138 11.16 -13.50 -6.11
CA SER A 138 11.67 -13.74 -4.75
C SER A 138 12.69 -12.71 -4.27
N VAL A 139 13.24 -11.89 -5.18
CA VAL A 139 14.34 -10.95 -4.89
C VAL A 139 13.82 -9.61 -4.34
N ALA A 140 12.55 -9.29 -4.55
CA ALA A 140 11.93 -8.07 -4.05
C ALA A 140 11.16 -8.34 -2.73
N PRO A 141 11.40 -7.55 -1.66
CA PRO A 141 10.49 -7.46 -0.53
C PRO A 141 9.11 -7.06 -1.05
N MET A 142 8.05 -7.57 -0.43
CA MET A 142 6.72 -6.99 -0.63
C MET A 142 6.84 -5.49 -0.32
N PRO A 143 6.38 -4.59 -1.23
CA PRO A 143 6.13 -3.23 -0.83
C PRO A 143 5.31 -3.30 0.45
N ASN A 144 5.81 -2.66 1.50
CA ASN A 144 5.00 -2.48 2.69
C ASN A 144 3.89 -1.55 2.20
N ASP A 145 2.75 -2.11 1.81
CA ASP A 145 1.48 -1.39 1.71
C ASP A 145 1.29 -0.91 3.15
N GLY A 146 1.91 0.24 3.47
CA GLY A 146 1.68 0.92 4.73
C GLY A 146 0.17 0.96 4.86
N TYR A 147 -0.33 0.54 6.01
CA TYR A 147 -1.75 0.45 6.31
C TYR A 147 -2.39 1.85 6.30
N ASP A 148 -2.39 2.51 5.15
CA ASP A 148 -3.13 3.74 4.86
C ASP A 148 -4.56 3.29 4.62
N ILE A 149 -5.28 3.16 5.73
CA ILE A 149 -6.71 2.85 5.75
C ILE A 149 -7.42 4.09 5.21
N GLU A 150 -7.91 4.01 3.98
CA GLU A 150 -8.53 5.15 3.29
C GLU A 150 -10.04 5.23 3.48
N SER A 151 -10.66 4.14 3.93
CA SER A 151 -12.11 4.06 4.09
C SER A 151 -12.54 3.31 5.34
N LYS A 152 -13.75 3.62 5.80
CA LYS A 152 -14.37 2.94 6.93
C LYS A 152 -14.70 1.49 6.59
N GLU A 153 -15.08 1.23 5.33
CA GLU A 153 -15.33 -0.12 4.85
C GLU A 153 -14.05 -0.97 4.82
N GLU A 154 -12.89 -0.36 4.52
CA GLU A 154 -11.59 -1.03 4.61
C GLU A 154 -11.25 -1.41 6.06
N LEU A 155 -11.48 -0.51 7.01
CA LEU A 155 -11.28 -0.79 8.43
C LEU A 155 -12.17 -1.94 8.92
N VAL A 156 -13.43 -1.98 8.47
CA VAL A 156 -14.35 -3.10 8.75
C VAL A 156 -13.81 -4.41 8.18
N ALA A 157 -13.35 -4.42 6.92
CA ALA A 157 -12.79 -5.61 6.30
C ALA A 157 -11.51 -6.10 7.01
N MET A 158 -10.67 -5.19 7.52
CA MET A 158 -9.50 -5.54 8.32
C MET A 158 -9.89 -6.22 9.64
N VAL A 159 -10.91 -5.70 10.33
CA VAL A 159 -11.42 -6.28 11.58
C VAL A 159 -12.01 -7.66 11.36
N GLU A 160 -12.74 -7.87 10.25
CA GLU A 160 -13.25 -9.20 9.87
C GLU A 160 -12.09 -10.20 9.66
N GLN A 161 -11.04 -9.76 8.97
CA GLN A 161 -9.85 -10.56 8.65
C GLN A 161 -8.85 -10.71 9.81
N ALA A 162 -9.05 -10.05 10.95
CA ALA A 162 -8.13 -10.03 12.09
C ALA A 162 -7.92 -11.40 12.80
N GLY A 163 -8.34 -12.53 12.19
CA GLY A 163 -8.06 -13.88 12.69
C GLY A 163 -8.47 -14.07 14.15
N GLU A 164 -7.59 -14.71 14.91
CA GLU A 164 -7.72 -14.94 16.37
C GLU A 164 -7.27 -13.74 17.21
N ALA A 165 -6.77 -12.65 16.61
CA ALA A 165 -6.34 -11.47 17.35
C ALA A 165 -7.52 -10.70 17.97
N LEU A 166 -8.73 -10.88 17.42
CA LEU A 166 -9.99 -10.40 17.97
C LEU A 166 -10.97 -11.57 18.06
N SER A 167 -11.59 -11.74 19.23
CA SER A 167 -12.69 -12.68 19.41
C SER A 167 -13.90 -12.27 18.54
N ARG A 168 -14.84 -13.21 18.35
CA ARG A 168 -16.05 -12.94 17.55
C ARG A 168 -16.88 -11.77 18.10
N ASP A 169 -16.92 -11.62 19.42
CA ASP A 169 -17.70 -10.56 20.07
C ASP A 169 -17.00 -9.20 19.95
N GLU A 170 -15.66 -9.17 20.07
CA GLU A 170 -14.87 -7.96 19.83
C GLU A 170 -15.00 -7.50 18.37
N LYS A 171 -14.96 -8.44 17.41
CA LYS A 171 -15.21 -8.12 16.00
C LYS A 171 -16.59 -7.51 15.80
N LYS A 172 -17.64 -8.12 16.36
CA LYS A 172 -19.01 -7.59 16.29
C LYS A 172 -19.12 -6.20 16.90
N MET A 173 -18.51 -5.97 18.05
CA MET A 173 -18.53 -4.68 18.74
C MET A 173 -17.87 -3.60 17.90
N VAL A 174 -16.65 -3.86 17.40
CA VAL A 174 -15.89 -2.91 16.59
C VAL A 174 -16.65 -2.59 15.30
N ILE A 175 -17.16 -3.60 14.59
CA ILE A 175 -17.94 -3.39 13.36
C ILE A 175 -19.23 -2.60 13.66
N GLY A 176 -19.90 -2.89 14.78
CA GLY A 176 -21.11 -2.18 15.20
C GLY A 176 -20.86 -0.70 15.45
N VAL A 177 -19.78 -0.36 16.17
CA VAL A 177 -19.35 1.04 16.39
C VAL A 177 -18.98 1.70 15.06
N LEU A 178 -18.25 1.01 14.20
CA LEU A 178 -17.89 1.47 12.86
C LEU A 178 -19.08 1.53 11.89
N SER A 179 -20.27 1.09 12.25
CA SER A 179 -21.46 1.17 11.39
C SER A 179 -22.56 2.02 11.99
N PHE A 180 -22.34 2.59 13.18
CA PHE A 180 -23.39 3.24 13.97
C PHE A 180 -23.96 4.51 13.33
N ASP A 181 -23.13 5.28 12.63
CA ASP A 181 -23.54 6.49 11.91
C ASP A 181 -24.55 6.21 10.78
N ALA A 182 -24.52 5.01 10.21
CA ALA A 182 -25.41 4.57 9.16
C ALA A 182 -26.76 4.03 9.68
N VAL A 183 -26.88 3.81 11.00
CA VAL A 183 -28.12 3.30 11.61
C VAL A 183 -29.09 4.45 11.86
N PRO A 184 -30.24 4.52 11.16
CA PRO A 184 -31.21 5.58 11.38
C PRO A 184 -31.90 5.39 12.74
N VAL A 185 -32.23 6.50 13.41
CA VAL A 185 -32.92 6.50 14.72
C VAL A 185 -34.17 5.61 14.72
N LYS A 186 -34.87 5.54 13.58
CA LYS A 186 -36.08 4.71 13.42
C LYS A 186 -35.88 3.21 13.68
N GLU A 187 -34.65 2.70 13.52
CA GLU A 187 -34.31 1.29 13.70
C GLU A 187 -34.02 0.94 15.16
N VAL A 188 -33.65 1.93 15.98
CA VAL A 188 -33.26 1.73 17.39
C VAL A 188 -34.29 2.30 18.35
N MET A 189 -35.07 3.30 17.93
CA MET A 189 -36.09 3.93 18.77
C MET A 189 -37.20 2.95 19.15
N THR A 190 -37.71 3.11 20.36
CA THR A 190 -38.97 2.48 20.77
C THR A 190 -40.11 3.05 19.92
N PRO A 191 -40.85 2.22 19.15
CA PRO A 191 -41.98 2.69 18.35
C PRO A 191 -43.04 3.36 19.23
N ARG A 192 -43.65 4.46 18.75
CA ARG A 192 -44.66 5.21 19.53
C ARG A 192 -45.83 4.37 20.03
N SER A 193 -46.18 3.29 19.32
CA SER A 193 -47.27 2.39 19.69
C SER A 193 -47.00 1.56 20.96
N VAL A 194 -45.74 1.48 21.40
CA VAL A 194 -45.32 0.70 22.57
C VAL A 194 -44.63 1.58 23.62
N ILE A 195 -44.79 2.90 23.53
CA ILE A 195 -44.30 3.84 24.56
C ILE A 195 -45.37 3.94 25.63
N ASP A 196 -45.00 3.66 26.87
CA ASP A 196 -45.81 3.98 28.04
C ASP A 196 -45.65 5.48 28.36
N THR A 197 -46.77 6.20 28.38
CA THR A 197 -46.85 7.63 28.69
C THR A 197 -47.78 7.86 29.88
N VAL A 198 -47.56 8.93 30.63
CA VAL A 198 -48.43 9.37 31.72
C VAL A 198 -49.11 10.66 31.30
N ASP A 199 -50.42 10.76 31.50
CA ASP A 199 -51.14 11.98 31.15
C ASP A 199 -50.73 13.13 32.07
N GLN A 200 -50.67 14.35 31.53
CA GLN A 200 -50.24 15.54 32.28
C GLN A 200 -51.12 15.81 33.52
N ASP A 201 -52.41 15.47 33.42
CA ASP A 201 -53.40 15.69 34.47
C ASP A 201 -53.60 14.45 35.36
N GLU A 202 -52.81 13.39 35.17
CA GLU A 202 -52.92 12.16 35.93
C GLU A 202 -52.36 12.31 37.35
N VAL A 203 -53.19 12.00 38.35
CA VAL A 203 -52.79 12.07 39.75
C VAL A 203 -51.90 10.86 40.06
N LEU A 204 -50.64 11.11 40.40
CA LEU A 204 -49.63 10.10 40.78
C LEU A 204 -49.98 9.41 42.12
N GLY A 205 -51.02 8.58 42.09
CA GLY A 205 -51.45 7.76 43.21
C GLY A 205 -50.68 6.44 43.31
N PRO A 206 -50.88 5.67 44.40
CA PRO A 206 -50.14 4.43 44.65
C PRO A 206 -50.25 3.39 43.51
N LEU A 207 -51.40 3.34 42.84
CA LEU A 207 -51.66 2.43 41.72
C LEU A 207 -50.91 2.82 40.45
N VAL A 208 -50.83 4.13 40.15
CA VAL A 208 -50.09 4.66 39.00
C VAL A 208 -48.59 4.50 39.24
N LEU A 209 -48.13 4.77 40.47
CA LEU A 209 -46.74 4.55 40.87
C LEU A 209 -46.34 3.07 40.81
N ASP A 210 -47.21 2.15 41.22
CA ASP A 210 -46.97 0.71 41.13
C ASP A 210 -46.94 0.23 39.66
N ALA A 211 -47.84 0.77 38.82
CA ALA A 211 -47.86 0.49 37.38
C ALA A 211 -46.61 1.01 36.66
N LEU A 212 -46.07 2.16 37.06
CA LEU A 212 -44.82 2.72 36.53
C LEU A 212 -43.58 1.98 37.04
N HIS A 213 -43.62 1.43 38.26
CA HIS A 213 -42.47 0.75 38.85
C HIS A 213 -42.30 -0.69 38.33
N ARG A 214 -43.40 -1.40 38.10
CA ARG A 214 -43.42 -2.80 37.65
C ARG A 214 -42.62 -3.09 36.35
N PRO A 215 -42.62 -2.23 35.31
CA PRO A 215 -41.83 -2.47 34.09
C PRO A 215 -40.33 -2.17 34.25
N GLY A 216 -39.89 -1.57 35.37
CA GLY A 216 -38.47 -1.29 35.63
C GLY A 216 -37.85 -0.20 34.75
N ILE A 217 -38.69 0.66 34.15
CA ILE A 217 -38.26 1.75 33.27
C ILE A 217 -37.92 2.98 34.12
N ALA A 218 -36.76 3.60 33.84
CA ALA A 218 -36.24 4.72 34.63
C ALA A 218 -36.75 6.11 34.20
N ALA A 219 -37.32 6.23 32.99
CA ALA A 219 -37.77 7.50 32.43
C ALA A 219 -39.09 7.35 31.68
N PHE A 220 -40.03 8.22 31.99
CA PHE A 220 -41.34 8.35 31.33
C PHE A 220 -41.42 9.72 30.65
N ARG A 221 -42.22 9.82 29.60
CA ARG A 221 -42.31 11.02 28.77
C ARG A 221 -43.74 11.50 28.62
#